data_AF-A0A3C1UQV3-F1
#
_entry.id   AF-A0A3C1UQV3-F1
#
_cell.length_a   1.000
_cell.length_b   1.000
_cell.length_c   1.000
_cell.angle_alpha   90.00
_cell.angle_beta   90.00
_cell.angle_gamma   90.00
#
_symmetry.space_group_name_H-M   'P 1'
#
loop_
_entity.id
_entity.type
_entity.pdbx_description
1 polymer ?
#
loop_
_entity_poly.entity_id
_entity_poly.type
_entity_poly.pdbx_seq_one_letter_code
_entity_poly.pdbx_strand_id
1 'polypeptide(L)'
;MRLFSQASNEMNMIKFFSTMVVSIACMSTLLGQDASPWIQYNGSEVNHQRVLVRFADPSMSQDKFLPSDLLAEAGLSVVYRMETVVGLVILENTAGKLKPRAGYKPNKDALAKELDARINLLRDSGLFTYVEPDFIWHPTAEATDPAYVDGRLWGLRNSGEPGVENADIDAEQAWETTVGSRDVVIGVIDTGVRYSHQELASQMWVNEGEIPGNGIDDDENGWIDDVHGINAIL
;
A
#
# COMPACT_ATOMS: atom_id res chain seq x y z
N MET A 1 -22.57 -21.46 -6.27
CA MET A 1 -22.12 -20.59 -5.16
C MET A 1 -20.63 -20.76 -4.88
N ARG A 2 -19.77 -20.62 -5.92
CA ARG A 2 -18.29 -20.75 -5.81
C ARG A 2 -17.51 -19.65 -6.56
N LEU A 3 -18.20 -18.75 -7.25
CA LEU A 3 -17.57 -17.70 -8.07
C LEU A 3 -17.32 -16.39 -7.31
N PHE A 4 -18.06 -16.13 -6.23
CA PHE A 4 -17.94 -14.88 -5.45
C PHE A 4 -16.80 -14.91 -4.41
N SER A 5 -16.36 -16.09 -3.95
CA SER A 5 -15.29 -16.22 -2.95
C SER A 5 -13.89 -16.08 -3.54
N GLN A 6 -13.73 -16.31 -4.85
CA GLN A 6 -12.44 -16.21 -5.52
C GLN A 6 -12.12 -14.75 -5.88
N ALA A 7 -13.14 -13.97 -6.23
CA ALA A 7 -13.02 -12.54 -6.52
C ALA A 7 -12.66 -11.70 -5.27
N SER A 8 -13.14 -12.06 -4.07
CA SER A 8 -12.81 -11.32 -2.84
C SER A 8 -11.37 -11.52 -2.38
N ASN A 9 -10.80 -12.72 -2.59
CA ASN A 9 -9.41 -13.00 -2.24
C ASN A 9 -8.43 -12.39 -3.25
N GLU A 10 -8.77 -12.34 -4.54
CA GLU A 10 -7.95 -11.64 -5.54
C GLU A 10 -7.92 -10.11 -5.30
N MET A 11 -9.04 -9.53 -4.84
CA MET A 11 -9.15 -8.10 -4.54
C MET A 11 -8.32 -7.68 -3.30
N ASN A 12 -8.14 -8.57 -2.33
CA ASN A 12 -7.25 -8.33 -1.18
C ASN A 12 -5.76 -8.47 -1.53
N MET A 13 -5.39 -9.33 -2.49
CA MET A 13 -4.02 -9.36 -3.00
C MET A 13 -3.67 -8.10 -3.78
N ILE A 14 -4.57 -7.58 -4.62
CA ILE A 14 -4.32 -6.37 -5.41
C ILE A 14 -4.12 -5.14 -4.52
N LYS A 15 -4.83 -5.06 -3.38
CA LYS A 15 -4.63 -4.03 -2.35
C LYS A 15 -3.24 -4.07 -1.70
N PHE A 16 -2.59 -5.24 -1.66
CA PHE A 16 -1.27 -5.41 -1.04
C PHE A 16 -0.11 -4.98 -1.95
N PHE A 17 -0.32 -4.88 -3.27
CA PHE A 17 0.75 -4.57 -4.23
C PHE A 17 0.81 -3.10 -4.66
N SER A 18 -0.25 -2.31 -4.42
CA SER A 18 -0.19 -0.84 -4.57
C SER A 18 0.87 -0.19 -3.65
N THR A 19 1.18 -0.85 -2.52
CA THR A 19 2.17 -0.42 -1.54
C THR A 19 3.61 -0.35 -2.08
N MET A 20 3.93 -1.04 -3.17
CA MET A 20 5.30 -1.10 -3.71
C MET A 20 5.67 0.09 -4.63
N VAL A 21 4.72 1.00 -4.93
CA VAL A 21 4.98 2.21 -5.74
C VAL A 21 5.23 3.45 -4.86
N VAL A 22 5.02 3.35 -3.55
CA VAL A 22 5.12 4.47 -2.58
C VAL A 22 6.54 5.06 -2.50
N SER A 23 7.59 4.27 -2.77
CA SER A 23 8.98 4.74 -2.61
C SER A 23 9.47 5.76 -3.66
N ILE A 24 8.70 6.04 -4.72
CA ILE A 24 9.11 7.07 -5.70
C ILE A 24 8.58 8.46 -5.34
N ALA A 25 7.56 8.56 -4.47
CA ALA A 25 6.98 9.85 -4.09
C ALA A 25 7.90 10.72 -3.21
N CYS A 26 8.83 10.11 -2.44
CA CYS A 26 9.70 10.84 -1.54
C CYS A 26 10.92 11.50 -2.23
N MET A 27 11.21 11.14 -3.49
CA MET A 27 12.41 11.65 -4.20
C MET A 27 12.12 12.77 -5.21
N SER A 28 10.84 13.05 -5.50
CA SER A 28 10.44 14.10 -6.44
C SER A 28 10.54 15.53 -5.89
N THR A 29 10.64 15.70 -4.57
CA THR A 29 10.73 17.02 -3.93
C THR A 29 12.13 17.66 -4.04
N LEU A 30 13.15 16.91 -4.47
CA LEU A 30 14.52 17.42 -4.62
C LEU A 30 14.90 17.85 -6.04
N LEU A 31 14.03 17.68 -7.04
CA LEU A 31 14.35 17.93 -8.45
C LEU A 31 13.24 18.68 -9.20
N GLY A 32 12.68 19.74 -8.63
CA GLY A 32 12.00 20.82 -9.37
C GLY A 32 11.15 20.42 -10.59
N GLN A 33 10.32 19.37 -10.50
CA GLN A 33 9.40 18.98 -11.57
C GLN A 33 8.02 19.59 -11.31
N ASP A 34 7.76 20.67 -12.03
CA ASP A 34 6.48 21.38 -12.12
C ASP A 34 5.46 20.54 -12.91
N ALA A 35 4.69 19.72 -12.19
CA ALA A 35 3.35 19.18 -12.49
C ALA A 35 3.24 17.75 -11.94
N SER A 36 2.69 17.65 -10.73
CA SER A 36 2.27 16.37 -10.16
C SER A 36 1.37 15.59 -11.15
N PRO A 37 1.61 14.27 -11.39
CA PRO A 37 0.81 13.43 -12.29
C PRO A 37 -0.57 13.06 -11.70
N TRP A 38 -0.94 13.65 -10.57
CA TRP A 38 -2.13 13.31 -9.80
C TRP A 38 -3.29 14.26 -10.10
N ILE A 39 -4.44 13.68 -10.44
CA ILE A 39 -5.68 14.39 -10.75
C ILE A 39 -6.87 13.78 -9.99
N GLN A 40 -7.93 14.56 -9.84
CA GLN A 40 -9.22 14.06 -9.37
C GLN A 40 -9.97 13.38 -10.54
N TYR A 41 -10.43 12.16 -10.32
CA TYR A 41 -11.22 11.37 -11.26
C TYR A 41 -12.31 10.63 -10.50
N ASN A 42 -13.58 10.95 -10.78
CA ASN A 42 -14.76 10.34 -10.14
C ASN A 42 -14.72 10.31 -8.59
N GLY A 43 -14.17 11.34 -7.96
CA GLY A 43 -14.08 11.45 -6.50
C GLY A 43 -12.88 10.75 -5.87
N SER A 44 -11.96 10.21 -6.67
CA SER A 44 -10.71 9.61 -6.21
C SER A 44 -9.50 10.27 -6.86
N GLU A 45 -8.36 10.23 -6.19
CA GLU A 45 -7.10 10.70 -6.76
C GLU A 45 -6.41 9.57 -7.54
N VAL A 46 -6.00 9.87 -8.77
CA VAL A 46 -5.43 8.89 -9.70
C VAL A 46 -4.20 9.42 -10.42
N ASN A 47 -3.29 8.54 -10.81
CA ASN A 47 -2.25 8.85 -11.79
C ASN A 47 -2.87 8.92 -13.19
N HIS A 48 -2.91 10.11 -13.78
CA HIS A 48 -3.52 10.26 -15.11
C HIS A 48 -2.69 9.65 -16.25
N GLN A 49 -1.45 9.25 -15.96
CA GLN A 49 -0.53 8.68 -16.94
C GLN A 49 -0.57 7.16 -16.94
N ARG A 50 -1.17 6.51 -15.93
CA ARG A 50 -1.12 5.05 -15.76
C ARG A 50 -2.50 4.43 -15.70
N VAL A 51 -2.60 3.25 -16.30
CA VAL A 51 -3.79 2.41 -16.31
C VAL A 51 -3.38 0.99 -15.94
N LEU A 52 -4.08 0.39 -14.99
CA LEU A 52 -3.93 -1.01 -14.62
C LEU A 52 -4.91 -1.84 -15.45
N VAL A 53 -4.39 -2.89 -16.08
CA VAL A 53 -5.20 -3.79 -16.92
C VAL A 53 -4.91 -5.24 -16.60
N ARG A 54 -5.96 -6.08 -16.61
CA ARG A 54 -5.80 -7.54 -16.65
C ARG A 54 -6.37 -8.08 -17.93
N PHE A 55 -5.55 -8.76 -18.71
CA PHE A 55 -6.00 -9.43 -19.92
C PHE A 55 -6.96 -10.58 -19.58
N ALA A 56 -8.01 -10.75 -20.39
CA ALA A 56 -8.95 -11.85 -20.28
C ALA A 56 -8.27 -13.20 -20.61
N ASP A 57 -7.39 -13.19 -21.62
CA ASP A 57 -6.41 -14.25 -21.86
C ASP A 57 -5.04 -13.78 -21.35
N PRO A 58 -4.52 -14.36 -20.24
CA PRO A 58 -3.24 -13.94 -19.67
C PRO A 58 -2.05 -14.09 -20.63
N SER A 59 -2.12 -14.93 -21.66
CA SER A 59 -1.04 -15.06 -22.65
C SER A 59 -0.85 -13.78 -23.47
N MET A 60 -1.89 -12.96 -23.61
CA MET A 60 -1.85 -11.64 -24.27
C MET A 60 -0.97 -10.63 -23.53
N SER A 61 -0.61 -10.90 -22.27
CA SER A 61 0.36 -10.09 -21.52
C SER A 61 1.82 -10.43 -21.85
N GLN A 62 2.09 -11.27 -22.85
CA GLN A 62 3.45 -11.56 -23.33
C GLN A 62 3.74 -10.71 -24.56
N ASP A 63 4.99 -10.26 -24.74
CA ASP A 63 5.37 -9.36 -25.85
C ASP A 63 4.96 -9.91 -27.23
N LYS A 64 5.04 -11.24 -27.39
CA LYS A 64 4.66 -11.95 -28.63
C LYS A 64 3.18 -11.79 -29.00
N PHE A 65 2.31 -11.64 -27.99
CA PHE A 65 0.86 -11.68 -28.14
C PHE A 65 0.21 -10.36 -27.74
N LEU A 66 1.01 -9.35 -27.41
CA LEU A 66 0.52 -8.05 -26.98
C LEU A 66 -0.25 -7.38 -28.12
N PRO A 67 -1.44 -6.80 -27.87
CA PRO A 67 -2.19 -6.06 -28.88
C PRO A 67 -1.55 -4.69 -29.11
N SER A 68 -0.41 -4.68 -29.81
CA SER A 68 0.42 -3.49 -30.02
C SER A 68 -0.32 -2.35 -30.71
N ASP A 69 -1.22 -2.67 -31.64
CA ASP A 69 -1.97 -1.67 -32.40
C ASP A 69 -2.97 -0.92 -31.51
N LEU A 70 -3.70 -1.65 -30.65
CA LEU A 70 -4.60 -1.06 -29.66
C LEU A 70 -3.85 -0.18 -28.66
N LEU A 71 -2.70 -0.67 -28.17
CA LEU A 71 -1.88 0.11 -27.24
C LEU A 71 -1.29 1.35 -27.90
N ALA A 72 -0.89 1.26 -29.17
CA ALA A 72 -0.43 2.41 -29.94
C ALA A 72 -1.55 3.44 -30.17
N GLU A 73 -2.77 2.98 -30.50
CA GLU A 73 -3.96 3.82 -30.63
C GLU A 73 -4.30 4.54 -29.31
N ALA A 74 -4.21 3.83 -28.18
CA ALA A 74 -4.40 4.40 -26.85
C ALA A 74 -3.24 5.31 -26.40
N GLY A 75 -2.12 5.32 -27.13
CA GLY A 75 -0.90 6.01 -26.74
C GLY A 75 -0.30 5.46 -25.44
N LEU A 76 -0.30 4.13 -25.27
CA LEU A 76 0.13 3.43 -24.08
C LEU A 76 1.30 2.48 -24.39
N SER A 77 2.15 2.29 -23.39
CA SER A 77 3.21 1.27 -23.42
C SER A 77 3.23 0.49 -22.12
N VAL A 78 3.64 -0.77 -22.19
CA VAL A 78 3.82 -1.61 -21.00
C VAL A 78 5.02 -1.10 -20.22
N VAL A 79 4.83 -0.84 -18.93
CA VAL A 79 5.91 -0.47 -18.01
C VAL A 79 6.20 -1.54 -16.98
N TYR A 80 5.21 -2.35 -16.62
CA TYR A 80 5.39 -3.40 -15.64
C TYR A 80 4.45 -4.57 -15.90
N ARG A 81 4.95 -5.79 -15.75
CA ARG A 81 4.18 -7.04 -15.83
C ARG A 81 4.24 -7.70 -14.46
N MET A 82 3.09 -8.00 -13.88
CA MET A 82 3.02 -8.61 -12.55
C MET A 82 3.30 -10.12 -12.67
N GLU A 83 4.24 -10.62 -11.87
CA GLU A 83 4.61 -12.04 -11.90
C GLU A 83 3.64 -12.90 -11.08
N THR A 84 3.18 -12.38 -9.95
CA THR A 84 2.26 -13.09 -9.03
C THR A 84 0.85 -13.21 -9.60
N VAL A 85 0.40 -12.21 -10.37
CA VAL A 85 -0.93 -12.17 -10.97
C VAL A 85 -0.79 -12.19 -12.49
N VAL A 86 -0.78 -13.39 -13.06
CA VAL A 86 -0.59 -13.60 -14.49
C VAL A 86 -1.66 -12.84 -15.29
N GLY A 87 -1.22 -12.11 -16.31
CA GLY A 87 -2.09 -11.30 -17.15
C GLY A 87 -2.31 -9.86 -16.66
N LEU A 88 -1.86 -9.50 -15.46
CA LEU A 88 -1.94 -8.14 -14.92
C LEU A 88 -0.73 -7.30 -15.34
N VAL A 89 -1.01 -6.11 -15.87
CA VAL A 89 -0.01 -5.23 -16.49
C VAL A 89 -0.31 -3.77 -16.13
N ILE A 90 0.74 -3.00 -15.87
CA ILE A 90 0.67 -1.54 -15.78
C ILE A 90 1.05 -0.96 -17.14
N LEU A 91 0.15 -0.14 -17.68
CA LEU A 91 0.33 0.63 -18.91
C LEU A 91 0.59 2.09 -18.56
N GLU A 92 1.51 2.74 -19.27
CA GLU A 92 1.83 4.16 -19.10
C GLU A 92 1.74 4.94 -20.42
N ASN A 93 1.27 6.17 -20.35
CA ASN A 93 1.11 7.10 -21.47
C ASN A 93 2.47 7.42 -22.12
N THR A 94 2.62 7.07 -23.40
CA THR A 94 3.83 7.34 -24.18
C THR A 94 4.04 8.83 -24.46
N ALA A 95 2.99 9.64 -24.50
CA ALA A 95 3.08 11.10 -24.65
C ALA A 95 3.62 11.79 -23.38
N GLY A 96 3.51 11.15 -22.22
CA GLY A 96 4.05 11.63 -20.94
C GLY A 96 5.59 11.64 -20.87
N LYS A 97 6.28 11.02 -21.85
CA LYS A 97 7.75 11.01 -21.92
C LYS A 97 8.37 12.36 -22.31
N LEU A 98 7.56 13.30 -22.81
CA LEU A 98 8.00 14.65 -23.12
C LEU A 98 7.98 15.51 -21.85
N LYS A 99 9.15 16.04 -21.46
CA LYS A 99 9.23 16.97 -20.32
C LYS A 99 8.39 18.23 -20.62
N PRO A 100 7.42 18.59 -19.76
CA PRO A 100 6.66 19.81 -19.95
C PRO A 100 7.58 21.04 -19.90
N ARG A 101 7.24 22.08 -20.66
CA ARG A 101 7.96 23.36 -20.59
C ARG A 101 7.84 23.93 -19.18
N ALA A 102 8.91 24.54 -18.66
CA ALA A 102 8.89 25.21 -17.36
C ALA A 102 7.71 26.20 -17.24
N GLY A 103 6.94 26.10 -16.16
CA GLY A 103 5.72 26.90 -15.91
C GLY A 103 4.46 26.40 -16.62
N TYR A 104 4.50 25.26 -17.33
CA TYR A 104 3.31 24.62 -17.89
C TYR A 104 2.42 24.09 -16.76
N LYS A 105 1.17 24.55 -16.73
CA LYS A 105 0.13 24.04 -15.83
C LYS A 105 -0.88 23.26 -16.68
N PRO A 106 -0.94 21.92 -16.57
CA PRO A 106 -1.91 21.14 -17.32
C PRO A 106 -3.34 21.45 -16.86
N ASN A 107 -4.28 21.42 -17.80
CA ASN A 107 -5.70 21.44 -17.48
C ASN A 107 -6.10 20.05 -16.94
N LYS A 108 -6.31 19.95 -15.62
CA LYS A 108 -6.63 18.68 -14.96
C LYS A 108 -7.94 18.04 -15.47
N ASP A 109 -8.94 18.82 -15.85
CA ASP A 109 -10.20 18.30 -16.41
C ASP A 109 -9.98 17.70 -17.80
N ALA A 110 -9.09 18.30 -18.60
CA ALA A 110 -8.72 17.75 -19.90
C ALA A 110 -7.97 16.42 -19.73
N LEU A 111 -7.06 16.34 -18.75
CA LEU A 111 -6.36 15.10 -18.41
C LEU A 111 -7.32 14.00 -17.93
N ALA A 112 -8.33 14.36 -17.12
CA ALA A 112 -9.35 13.41 -16.68
C ALA A 112 -10.16 12.85 -17.86
N LYS A 113 -10.53 13.71 -18.82
CA LYS A 113 -11.24 13.27 -20.05
C LYS A 113 -10.36 12.40 -20.95
N GLU A 114 -9.08 12.71 -21.06
CA GLU A 114 -8.12 11.91 -21.84
C GLU A 114 -7.92 10.52 -21.21
N LEU A 115 -7.79 10.45 -19.89
CA LEU A 115 -7.75 9.20 -19.15
C LEU A 115 -9.02 8.38 -19.37
N ASP A 116 -10.20 9.02 -19.29
CA ASP A 116 -11.48 8.35 -19.50
C ASP A 116 -11.60 7.76 -20.92
N ALA A 117 -11.18 8.52 -21.94
CA ALA A 117 -11.16 8.06 -23.33
C ALA A 117 -10.28 6.81 -23.51
N ARG A 118 -9.10 6.77 -22.89
CA ARG A 118 -8.21 5.60 -22.92
C ARG A 118 -8.84 4.38 -22.24
N ILE A 119 -9.41 4.59 -21.04
CA ILE A 119 -10.05 3.51 -20.29
C ILE A 119 -11.20 2.91 -21.10
N ASN A 120 -12.05 3.76 -21.69
CA ASN A 120 -13.18 3.30 -22.49
C ASN A 120 -12.71 2.58 -23.77
N LEU A 121 -11.70 3.10 -24.47
CA LEU A 121 -11.11 2.41 -25.64
C LEU A 121 -10.62 0.99 -25.29
N LEU A 122 -9.93 0.83 -24.16
CA LEU A 122 -9.46 -0.48 -23.71
C LEU A 122 -10.61 -1.38 -23.30
N ARG A 123 -11.63 -0.88 -22.61
CA ARG A 123 -12.83 -1.66 -22.23
C ARG A 123 -13.59 -2.15 -23.45
N ASP A 124 -13.80 -1.28 -24.42
CA ASP A 124 -14.57 -1.58 -25.64
C ASP A 124 -13.86 -2.60 -26.55
N SER A 125 -12.55 -2.78 -26.38
CA SER A 125 -11.79 -3.83 -27.09
C SER A 125 -12.22 -5.26 -26.71
N GLY A 126 -12.79 -5.47 -25.52
CA GLY A 126 -13.15 -6.78 -24.99
C GLY A 126 -11.96 -7.69 -24.64
N LEU A 127 -10.72 -7.19 -24.71
CA LEU A 127 -9.50 -7.98 -24.44
C LEU A 127 -9.16 -8.09 -22.95
N PHE A 128 -9.82 -7.32 -22.09
CA PHE A 128 -9.48 -7.18 -20.67
C PHE A 128 -10.63 -7.59 -19.76
N THR A 129 -10.30 -8.28 -18.68
CA THR A 129 -11.24 -8.61 -17.60
C THR A 129 -11.59 -7.36 -16.78
N TYR A 130 -10.61 -6.49 -16.55
CA TYR A 130 -10.82 -5.16 -15.99
C TYR A 130 -9.76 -4.18 -16.49
N VAL A 131 -10.17 -2.91 -16.54
CA VAL A 131 -9.37 -1.75 -16.91
C VAL A 131 -9.71 -0.66 -15.91
N GLU A 132 -8.73 -0.19 -15.17
CA GLU A 132 -8.90 0.80 -14.11
C GLU A 132 -7.74 1.81 -14.09
N PRO A 133 -7.99 3.04 -13.63
CA PRO A 133 -6.92 3.99 -13.43
C PRO A 133 -6.01 3.54 -12.28
N ASP A 134 -4.77 4.02 -12.27
CA ASP A 134 -3.85 3.81 -11.15
C ASP A 134 -4.22 4.74 -9.99
N PHE A 135 -4.95 4.20 -9.01
CA PHE A 135 -5.43 4.96 -7.85
C PHE A 135 -4.32 5.23 -6.84
N ILE A 136 -4.35 6.42 -6.23
CA ILE A 136 -3.68 6.62 -4.96
C ILE A 136 -4.58 6.05 -3.87
N TRP A 137 -4.11 4.99 -3.22
CA TRP A 137 -4.68 4.55 -1.96
C TRP A 137 -3.93 5.26 -0.83
N HIS A 138 -4.64 6.16 -0.17
CA HIS A 138 -4.24 6.60 1.16
C HIS A 138 -4.62 5.48 2.11
N PRO A 139 -3.69 4.79 2.78
CA PRO A 139 -4.06 3.90 3.86
C PRO A 139 -4.82 4.74 4.88
N THR A 140 -6.13 4.54 4.96
CA THR A 140 -6.93 5.14 6.02
C THR A 140 -6.52 4.38 7.27
N ALA A 141 -5.70 5.00 8.11
CA ALA A 141 -5.24 4.42 9.36
C ALA A 141 -6.34 4.47 10.43
N GLU A 142 -7.56 4.09 10.06
CA GLU A 142 -8.65 3.96 11.01
C GLU A 142 -8.50 2.61 11.71
N ALA A 143 -8.10 2.65 12.99
CA ALA A 143 -8.04 1.47 13.82
C ALA A 143 -9.46 0.86 13.96
N THR A 144 -9.59 -0.42 13.63
CA THR A 144 -10.88 -1.15 13.66
C THR A 144 -11.08 -1.94 14.94
N ASP A 145 -10.12 -1.86 15.86
CA ASP A 145 -10.13 -2.56 17.14
C ASP A 145 -11.37 -2.15 17.96
N PRO A 146 -12.14 -3.11 18.51
CA PRO A 146 -13.38 -2.78 19.21
C PRO A 146 -13.23 -1.74 20.32
N ALA A 147 -12.13 -1.79 21.08
CA ALA A 147 -11.84 -0.84 22.17
C ALA A 147 -11.51 0.57 21.69
N TYR A 148 -11.02 0.70 20.46
CA TYR A 148 -10.80 1.98 19.82
C TYR A 148 -12.12 2.56 19.32
N VAL A 149 -12.89 1.75 18.59
CA VAL A 149 -14.16 2.13 17.96
C VAL A 149 -15.21 2.51 19.00
N ASP A 150 -15.29 1.77 20.12
CA ASP A 150 -16.25 2.04 21.20
C ASP A 150 -15.83 3.15 22.18
N GLY A 151 -14.69 3.82 21.93
CA GLY A 151 -14.22 4.98 22.69
C GLY A 151 -13.50 4.65 24.01
N ARG A 152 -13.26 3.38 24.33
CA ARG A 152 -12.52 3.00 25.54
C ARG A 152 -11.06 3.49 25.53
N LEU A 153 -10.44 3.60 24.35
CA LEU A 153 -9.08 4.11 24.18
C LEU A 153 -9.06 5.65 24.06
N TRP A 154 -9.71 6.35 25.00
CA TRP A 154 -9.83 7.81 25.01
C TRP A 154 -8.48 8.55 24.95
N GLY A 155 -7.42 7.94 25.49
CA GLY A 155 -6.07 8.53 25.43
C GLY A 155 -5.49 8.61 24.02
N LEU A 156 -5.99 7.80 23.08
CA LEU A 156 -5.61 7.85 21.66
C LEU A 156 -6.50 8.80 20.85
N ARG A 157 -7.79 8.86 21.19
CA ARG A 157 -8.80 9.74 20.59
C ARG A 157 -9.91 10.04 21.58
N ASN A 158 -10.12 11.30 21.92
CA ASN A 158 -11.12 11.74 22.87
C ASN A 158 -12.19 12.62 22.20
N SER A 159 -13.37 12.05 21.99
CA SER A 159 -14.54 12.75 21.46
C SER A 159 -15.36 13.51 22.51
N GLY A 160 -14.77 13.77 23.69
CA GLY A 160 -15.42 14.49 24.80
C GLY A 160 -16.08 13.60 25.84
N GLU A 161 -15.99 12.28 25.71
CA GLU A 161 -16.48 11.32 26.71
C GLU A 161 -15.52 10.11 26.82
N PRO A 162 -14.81 9.91 27.95
CA PRO A 162 -14.82 10.74 29.16
C PRO A 162 -13.99 12.02 29.01
N GLY A 163 -14.47 13.11 29.61
CA GLY A 163 -13.66 14.29 29.89
C GLY A 163 -13.84 15.43 28.89
N VAL A 164 -12.74 15.99 28.40
CA VAL A 164 -12.74 17.14 27.50
C VAL A 164 -12.38 16.66 26.10
N GLU A 165 -13.15 17.10 25.11
CA GLU A 165 -12.88 16.82 23.70
C GLU A 165 -11.45 17.24 23.34
N ASN A 166 -10.76 16.41 22.56
CA ASN A 166 -9.37 16.62 22.13
C ASN A 166 -8.33 16.61 23.27
N ALA A 167 -8.68 16.14 24.46
CA ALA A 167 -7.72 15.84 25.52
C ALA A 167 -7.18 14.42 25.33
N ASP A 168 -6.36 14.23 24.31
CA ASP A 168 -5.71 12.97 23.90
C ASP A 168 -4.30 13.25 23.32
N ILE A 169 -3.67 12.25 22.71
CA ILE A 169 -2.33 12.36 22.12
C ILE A 169 -2.32 12.62 20.61
N ASP A 170 -3.48 12.93 20.00
CA ASP A 170 -3.65 13.11 18.56
C ASP A 170 -3.15 11.89 17.74
N ALA A 171 -3.50 10.67 18.19
CA ALA A 171 -2.96 9.44 17.59
C ALA A 171 -3.42 9.24 16.14
N GLU A 172 -4.65 9.61 15.79
CA GLU A 172 -5.17 9.52 14.41
C GLU A 172 -4.30 10.33 13.45
N GLN A 173 -3.98 11.57 13.82
CA GLN A 173 -3.15 12.48 13.03
C GLN A 173 -1.70 11.98 12.95
N ALA A 174 -1.19 11.40 14.04
CA ALA A 174 0.12 10.77 14.03
C ALA A 174 0.18 9.57 13.06
N TRP A 175 -0.87 8.74 13.01
CA TRP A 175 -0.95 7.58 12.12
C TRP A 175 -1.05 7.95 10.63
N GLU A 176 -1.53 9.15 10.29
CA GLU A 176 -1.42 9.68 8.93
C GLU A 176 0.05 9.90 8.51
N THR A 177 0.95 10.10 9.49
CA THR A 177 2.39 10.26 9.24
C THR A 177 3.12 8.92 9.34
N THR A 178 2.86 8.12 10.37
CA THR A 178 3.46 6.79 10.56
C THR A 178 2.69 5.97 11.59
N VAL A 179 2.57 4.66 11.35
CA VAL A 179 2.05 3.68 12.33
C VAL A 179 3.18 2.93 13.05
N GLY A 180 4.43 3.37 12.89
CA GLY A 180 5.62 2.73 13.41
C GLY A 180 6.32 1.80 12.41
N SER A 181 7.43 1.19 12.84
CA SER A 181 8.20 0.19 12.10
C SER A 181 8.66 -0.92 13.04
N ARG A 182 8.78 -2.15 12.53
CA ARG A 182 9.40 -3.27 13.25
C ARG A 182 10.90 -3.06 13.52
N ASP A 183 11.53 -2.12 12.81
CA ASP A 183 12.93 -1.78 13.02
C ASP A 183 13.15 -0.97 14.32
N VAL A 184 12.08 -0.40 14.89
CA VAL A 184 12.14 0.32 16.16
C VAL A 184 11.83 -0.65 17.30
N VAL A 185 12.87 -1.10 17.99
CA VAL A 185 12.75 -2.00 19.13
C VAL A 185 12.54 -1.20 20.42
N ILE A 186 11.50 -1.55 21.19
CA ILE A 186 11.16 -0.93 22.48
C ILE A 186 11.40 -1.94 23.60
N GLY A 187 12.36 -1.65 24.48
CA GLY A 187 12.61 -2.44 25.68
C GLY A 187 11.64 -2.05 26.80
N VAL A 188 10.92 -3.03 27.34
CA VAL A 188 10.01 -2.85 28.49
C VAL A 188 10.63 -3.51 29.72
N ILE A 189 11.02 -2.69 30.70
CA ILE A 189 11.55 -3.16 31.99
C ILE A 189 10.40 -3.13 33.00
N ASP A 190 9.74 -4.27 33.17
CA ASP A 190 8.58 -4.43 34.05
C ASP A 190 8.55 -5.86 34.63
N THR A 191 7.41 -6.31 35.11
CA THR A 191 7.08 -7.66 35.56
C THR A 191 7.15 -8.74 34.46
N GLY A 192 7.48 -8.34 33.23
CA GLY A 192 7.54 -9.18 32.04
C GLY A 192 6.38 -8.89 31.08
N VAL A 193 6.25 -9.75 30.06
CA VAL A 193 5.22 -9.64 29.03
C VAL A 193 4.60 -11.00 28.75
N ARG A 194 3.27 -11.04 28.62
CA ARG A 194 2.60 -12.22 28.08
C ARG A 194 2.73 -12.22 26.56
N TYR A 195 3.91 -12.62 26.07
CA TYR A 195 4.24 -12.66 24.64
C TYR A 195 3.29 -13.56 23.82
N SER A 196 2.57 -14.48 24.46
CA SER A 196 1.54 -15.34 23.85
C SER A 196 0.15 -14.69 23.72
N HIS A 197 -0.02 -13.43 24.13
CA HIS A 197 -1.29 -12.72 23.97
C HIS A 197 -1.56 -12.44 22.47
N GLN A 198 -2.78 -12.71 22.00
CA GLN A 198 -3.14 -12.62 20.57
C GLN A 198 -2.80 -11.24 19.95
N GLU A 199 -3.10 -10.16 20.68
CA GLU A 199 -2.84 -8.79 20.22
C GLU A 199 -1.36 -8.37 20.28
N LEU A 200 -0.51 -9.13 20.99
CA LEU A 200 0.91 -8.79 21.19
C LEU A 200 1.85 -9.73 20.42
N ALA A 201 1.45 -10.98 20.18
CA ALA A 201 2.32 -12.02 19.64
C ALA A 201 2.99 -11.61 18.30
N SER A 202 2.27 -10.89 17.44
CA SER A 202 2.81 -10.42 16.16
C SER A 202 3.69 -9.15 16.25
N GLN A 203 3.75 -8.55 17.44
CA GLN A 203 4.51 -7.33 17.75
C GLN A 203 5.73 -7.61 18.66
N MET A 204 5.84 -8.84 19.18
CA MET A 204 6.98 -9.20 20.02
C MET A 204 8.27 -9.21 19.23
N TRP A 205 9.29 -8.57 19.80
CA TRP A 205 10.66 -8.72 19.32
C TRP A 205 11.10 -10.18 19.43
N VAL A 206 11.94 -10.60 18.48
CA VAL A 206 12.51 -11.95 18.43
C VAL A 206 14.02 -11.80 18.38
N ASN A 207 14.72 -12.49 19.28
CA ASN A 207 16.16 -12.65 19.17
C ASN A 207 16.47 -13.61 18.01
N GLU A 208 16.93 -13.08 16.89
CA GLU A 208 17.33 -13.90 15.73
C GLU A 208 18.61 -14.70 15.97
N GLY A 209 19.36 -14.38 17.03
CA GLY A 209 20.55 -15.11 17.46
C GLY A 209 20.25 -16.41 18.20
N GLU A 210 19.03 -16.60 18.70
CA GLU A 210 18.65 -17.73 19.56
C GLU A 210 17.91 -18.84 18.80
N ILE A 211 18.18 -20.10 19.15
CA ILE A 211 17.39 -21.25 18.73
C ILE A 211 16.43 -21.63 19.86
N PRO A 212 15.12 -21.37 19.73
CA PRO A 212 14.19 -21.53 20.83
C PRO A 212 14.17 -22.94 21.45
N GLY A 213 14.48 -23.00 22.75
CA GLY A 213 14.30 -24.18 23.59
C GLY A 213 15.39 -25.24 23.44
N ASN A 214 16.59 -24.85 22.99
CA ASN A 214 17.74 -25.76 22.93
C ASN A 214 18.55 -25.80 24.24
N GLY A 215 18.29 -24.88 25.18
CA GLY A 215 18.98 -24.78 26.46
C GLY A 215 20.42 -24.25 26.37
N ILE A 216 20.76 -23.56 25.27
CA ILE A 216 22.06 -22.98 24.97
C ILE A 216 21.87 -21.46 24.81
N ASP A 217 22.89 -20.70 25.17
CA ASP A 217 23.03 -19.28 24.81
C ASP A 217 23.73 -19.26 23.45
N ASP A 218 22.96 -19.13 22.36
CA ASP A 218 23.45 -19.31 21.00
C ASP A 218 24.16 -18.06 20.46
N ASP A 219 23.80 -16.89 20.98
CA ASP A 219 24.38 -15.60 20.60
C ASP A 219 25.48 -15.09 21.55
N GLU A 220 25.79 -15.86 22.60
CA GLU A 220 26.79 -15.60 23.63
C GLU A 220 26.55 -14.29 24.40
N ASN A 221 25.28 -13.88 24.56
CA ASN A 221 24.91 -12.62 25.21
C ASN A 221 24.82 -12.73 26.75
N GLY A 222 24.96 -13.93 27.31
CA GLY A 222 24.93 -14.23 28.74
C GLY A 222 23.57 -14.73 29.26
N TRP A 223 22.58 -14.92 28.39
CA TRP A 223 21.24 -15.39 28.74
C TRP A 223 20.83 -16.58 27.85
N ILE A 224 20.42 -17.68 28.48
CA ILE A 224 19.99 -18.88 27.76
C ILE A 224 18.54 -18.70 27.27
N ASP A 225 18.28 -19.02 26.00
CA ASP A 225 16.95 -19.06 25.38
C ASP A 225 16.16 -17.72 25.49
N ASP A 226 16.81 -16.56 25.38
CA ASP A 226 16.19 -15.23 25.56
C ASP A 226 15.42 -14.71 24.32
N VAL A 227 14.67 -15.60 23.69
CA VAL A 227 13.95 -15.40 22.40
C VAL A 227 13.09 -14.14 22.35
N HIS A 228 12.45 -13.76 23.45
CA HIS A 228 11.57 -12.57 23.54
C HIS A 228 12.03 -11.59 24.63
N GLY A 229 13.31 -11.68 25.02
CA GLY A 229 13.90 -10.95 26.13
C GLY A 229 14.16 -11.82 27.35
N ILE A 230 14.65 -11.19 28.41
CA ILE A 230 15.20 -11.87 29.59
C ILE A 230 14.23 -11.83 30.78
N ASN A 231 14.33 -12.84 31.65
CA ASN A 231 13.80 -12.78 33.01
C ASN A 231 14.94 -12.51 34.00
N ALA A 232 15.04 -11.28 34.49
CA ALA A 232 16.09 -10.86 35.42
C ALA A 232 15.76 -11.13 36.91
N ILE A 233 14.63 -11.79 37.20
CA ILE A 233 14.26 -12.19 38.55
C ILE A 233 14.72 -13.63 38.79
N LEU A 234 15.52 -13.81 39.85
CA LEU A 234 16.05 -15.10 40.32
C LEU A 234 15.01 -15.90 41.12
#